data_AF-A0A7S3FB09-F1
#
_entry.id   AF-A0A7S3FB09-F1
#
_cell.length_a   1.000
_cell.length_b   1.000
_cell.length_c   1.000
_cell.angle_alpha   90.00
_cell.angle_beta   90.00
_cell.angle_gamma   90.00
#
_symmetry.space_group_name_H-M   'P 1'
#
loop_
_entity.id
_entity.type
_entity.pdbx_description
1 polymer ?
#
loop_
_entity_poly.entity_id
_entity_poly.type
_entity_poly.pdbx_seq_one_letter_code
_entity_poly.pdbx_strand_id
1 'polypeptide(L)'
;AGRGGATCGRQPGTPQAPASRRLPCPLLYKSALRGGRARVPGAVYNCKLDAAGEPPMGVNMAYSRSLNGPWQVRHQLIEPLVPESTNPAVVLLPNGTVLLAYKTWPGADRCRELIGSTECKAIGLLSSHPHGWNASSYSHRPSGDRFVAVSRDVEDPSMYRDPQSGAIHMLLHVEGAGGSAHSSDDGSTWQFRDTDHSYEYPVRLSGSGEWLPPPQPAG
;
A
#
# COMPACT_ATOMS: atom_id res chain seq x y z
N ALA A 1 44.89 45.36 -0.32
CA ALA A 1 43.67 46.16 -0.56
C ALA A 1 42.77 45.37 -1.50
N GLY A 2 41.52 45.03 -1.26
CA GLY A 2 40.63 45.05 -0.10
C GLY A 2 39.50 44.06 -0.45
N ARG A 3 39.10 43.20 0.50
CA ARG A 3 38.10 42.14 0.31
C ARG A 3 36.69 42.75 0.35
N GLY A 4 35.86 42.50 -0.66
CA GLY A 4 34.44 42.82 -0.66
C GLY A 4 33.64 41.70 0.00
N GLY A 5 33.10 41.96 1.19
CA GLY A 5 32.13 41.09 1.86
C GLY A 5 30.71 41.47 1.47
N ALA A 6 29.95 40.52 0.95
CA ALA A 6 28.51 40.64 0.80
C ALA A 6 27.83 40.07 2.05
N THR A 7 27.17 40.93 2.81
CA THR A 7 26.31 40.56 3.95
C THR A 7 24.89 40.31 3.46
N CYS A 8 24.39 39.08 3.57
CA CYS A 8 22.96 38.78 3.45
C CYS A 8 22.22 39.32 4.69
N GLY A 9 21.40 40.36 4.49
CA GLY A 9 20.50 40.87 5.51
C GLY A 9 19.44 39.83 5.87
N ARG A 10 19.26 39.58 7.17
CA ARG A 10 18.10 38.85 7.71
C ARG A 10 16.86 39.73 7.58
N GLN A 11 15.82 39.23 6.89
CA GLN A 11 14.47 39.79 7.03
C GLN A 11 13.92 39.44 8.42
N PRO A 12 13.44 40.42 9.21
CA PRO A 12 12.64 40.15 10.40
C PRO A 12 11.19 39.89 9.94
N GLY A 13 10.68 38.68 10.16
CA GLY A 13 9.24 38.44 9.93
C GLY A 13 8.78 37.02 9.66
N THR A 14 9.65 36.01 9.54
CA THR A 14 9.17 34.64 9.32
C THR A 14 8.54 34.10 10.62
N PRO A 15 7.24 33.73 10.62
CA PRO A 15 6.65 33.05 11.77
C PRO A 15 7.41 31.75 11.99
N GLN A 16 7.99 31.56 13.18
CA GLN A 16 8.47 30.25 13.58
C GLN A 16 7.29 29.29 13.55
N ALA A 17 7.38 28.25 12.72
CA ALA A 17 6.46 27.13 12.80
C ALA A 17 6.43 26.65 14.26
N PRO A 18 5.24 26.48 14.87
CA PRO A 18 5.16 26.05 16.26
C PRO A 18 5.91 24.73 16.40
N ALA A 19 6.79 24.67 17.41
CA ALA A 19 7.51 23.45 17.75
C ALA A 19 6.52 22.29 17.83
N SER A 20 6.71 21.27 16.98
CA SER A 20 5.79 20.14 16.94
C SER A 20 5.77 19.47 18.31
N ARG A 21 4.66 19.67 19.04
CA ARG A 21 4.39 18.97 20.29
C ARG A 21 4.28 17.49 19.91
N ARG A 22 5.28 16.70 20.26
CA ARG A 22 5.16 15.24 20.27
C ARG A 22 4.09 14.88 21.29
N LEU A 23 2.86 14.65 20.84
CA LEU A 23 1.82 14.10 21.67
C LEU A 23 2.23 12.66 22.06
N PRO A 24 2.05 12.24 23.33
CA PRO A 24 2.24 10.85 23.70
C PRO A 24 1.20 10.02 22.96
N CYS A 25 1.67 9.16 22.05
CA CYS A 25 0.85 8.25 21.25
C CYS A 25 -0.02 7.39 22.19
N PRO A 26 -1.34 7.62 22.29
CA PRO A 26 -2.20 6.67 22.98
C PRO A 26 -2.44 5.51 22.02
N LEU A 27 -2.38 4.28 22.52
CA LEU A 27 -2.59 3.02 21.78
C LEU A 27 -1.35 2.42 21.09
N LEU A 28 -0.29 2.20 21.89
CA LEU A 28 0.21 0.82 21.92
C LEU A 28 -0.98 -0.05 22.33
N TYR A 29 -1.48 -0.90 21.44
CA TYR A 29 -2.26 -2.07 21.83
C TYR A 29 -1.31 -2.94 22.68
N LYS A 30 -1.17 -2.59 23.97
CA LYS A 30 -0.57 -3.45 24.97
C LYS A 30 -1.56 -4.57 25.13
N SER A 31 -1.44 -5.64 24.34
CA SER A 31 -1.97 -6.91 24.77
C SER A 31 -1.24 -7.22 26.08
N ALA A 32 -1.95 -7.03 27.18
CA ALA A 32 -1.46 -7.35 28.51
C ALA A 32 -1.48 -8.87 28.66
N LEU A 33 -0.60 -9.57 27.94
CA LEU A 33 -0.28 -10.95 28.26
C LEU A 33 0.63 -10.90 29.50
N ARG A 34 0.00 -10.95 30.68
CA ARG A 34 0.68 -11.22 31.95
C ARG A 34 1.30 -12.61 31.86
N GLY A 35 2.58 -12.69 31.54
CA GLY A 35 3.34 -13.93 31.63
C GLY A 35 4.54 -13.96 30.70
N GLY A 36 5.65 -13.36 31.12
CA GLY A 36 7.05 -13.75 30.81
C GLY A 36 7.50 -14.03 29.37
N ARG A 37 6.67 -13.91 28.34
CA ARG A 37 7.00 -14.21 26.94
C ARG A 37 7.19 -12.91 26.16
N ALA A 38 8.13 -12.97 25.22
CA ALA A 38 8.62 -11.86 24.43
C ALA A 38 7.50 -10.89 24.01
N ARG A 39 7.74 -9.58 24.23
CA ARG A 39 6.84 -8.52 23.76
C ARG A 39 6.71 -8.67 22.25
N VAL A 40 5.56 -9.17 21.78
CA VAL A 40 5.15 -8.97 20.39
C VAL A 40 5.11 -7.46 20.20
N PRO A 41 5.86 -6.87 19.25
CA PRO A 41 5.68 -5.47 18.94
C PRO A 41 4.20 -5.26 18.63
N GLY A 42 3.55 -4.32 19.32
CA GLY A 42 2.22 -3.89 18.92
C GLY A 42 2.23 -3.49 17.44
N ALA A 43 1.06 -3.43 16.82
CA ALA A 43 0.94 -3.04 15.42
C ALA A 43 1.84 -1.83 15.10
N VAL A 44 2.55 -1.93 13.98
CA VAL A 44 3.63 -1.01 13.60
C VAL A 44 3.00 0.26 13.05
N TYR A 45 2.59 1.15 13.95
CA TYR A 45 2.10 2.47 13.60
C TYR A 45 3.26 3.47 13.56
N ASN A 46 3.32 4.27 12.51
CA ASN A 46 4.11 5.49 12.54
C ASN A 46 3.33 6.52 13.37
N CYS A 47 3.70 6.69 14.64
CA CYS A 47 3.07 7.66 15.56
C CYS A 47 3.35 9.13 15.21
N LYS A 48 3.93 9.44 14.05
CA LYS A 48 4.11 10.81 13.60
C LYS A 48 2.79 11.24 12.99
N LEU A 49 2.07 12.16 13.63
CA LEU A 49 0.93 12.80 12.99
C LEU A 49 1.41 13.71 11.85
N ASP A 50 0.61 13.85 10.80
CA ASP A 50 0.84 14.80 9.72
C ASP A 50 0.58 16.26 10.19
N ALA A 51 0.61 17.21 9.25
CA ALA A 51 0.37 18.62 9.56
C ALA A 51 -1.07 18.91 10.03
N ALA A 52 -2.03 18.03 9.71
CA ALA A 52 -3.42 18.12 10.15
C ALA A 52 -3.66 17.44 11.51
N GLY A 53 -2.67 16.71 12.04
CA GLY A 53 -2.81 15.96 13.28
C GLY A 53 -3.37 14.55 13.09
N GLU A 54 -3.40 14.06 11.84
CA GLU A 54 -3.89 12.72 11.50
C GLU A 54 -2.74 11.71 11.37
N PRO A 55 -2.97 10.41 11.65
CA PRO A 55 -1.98 9.38 11.35
C PRO A 55 -1.72 9.34 9.83
N PRO A 56 -0.46 9.41 9.38
CA PRO A 56 -0.12 9.44 7.97
C PRO A 56 -0.49 8.08 7.36
N MET A 57 -1.26 8.15 6.28
CA MET A 57 -1.51 6.99 5.43
C MET A 57 -0.22 6.61 4.71
N GLY A 58 0.12 5.34 4.75
CA GLY A 58 1.34 4.87 4.09
C GLY A 58 1.61 3.40 4.31
N VAL A 59 2.40 2.84 3.40
CA VAL A 59 2.88 1.46 3.52
C VAL A 59 4.11 1.41 4.42
N ASN A 60 4.01 0.67 5.52
CA ASN A 60 5.13 0.35 6.41
C ASN A 60 5.48 -1.14 6.25
N MET A 61 6.74 -1.49 6.50
CA MET A 61 7.22 -2.88 6.46
C MET A 61 7.88 -3.26 7.77
N ALA A 62 7.45 -4.39 8.34
CA ALA A 62 8.13 -5.06 9.43
C ALA A 62 8.69 -6.41 8.94
N TYR A 63 9.95 -6.69 9.25
CA TYR A 63 10.60 -7.94 8.81
C TYR A 63 11.47 -8.53 9.92
N SER A 64 11.64 -9.84 9.87
CA SER A 64 12.43 -10.61 10.83
C SER A 64 12.96 -11.87 10.17
N ARG A 65 14.08 -12.41 10.67
CA ARG A 65 14.59 -13.74 10.28
C ARG A 65 13.87 -14.88 10.99
N SER A 66 13.04 -14.58 11.99
CA SER A 66 12.17 -15.53 12.68
C SER A 66 10.76 -14.96 12.82
N LEU A 67 9.75 -15.82 12.86
CA LEU A 67 8.37 -15.38 13.13
C LEU A 67 8.18 -14.79 14.54
N ASN A 68 9.18 -14.95 15.42
CA ASN A 68 9.15 -14.45 16.80
C ASN A 68 10.00 -13.18 17.00
N GLY A 69 10.60 -12.64 15.93
CA GLY A 69 11.49 -11.48 15.99
C GLY A 69 12.99 -11.84 16.18
N PRO A 70 13.85 -10.86 16.45
CA PRO A 70 13.53 -9.43 16.58
C PRO A 70 13.02 -8.85 15.25
N TRP A 71 12.00 -8.00 15.34
CA TRP A 71 11.42 -7.32 14.18
C TRP A 71 12.15 -6.01 13.92
N GLN A 72 12.58 -5.82 12.69
CA GLN A 72 13.07 -4.55 12.17
C GLN A 72 11.93 -3.87 11.41
N VAL A 73 11.86 -2.55 11.50
CA VAL A 73 10.77 -1.76 10.93
C VAL A 73 11.33 -0.72 9.97
N ARG A 74 10.68 -0.60 8.81
CA ARG A 74 10.84 0.49 7.86
C ARG A 74 9.51 1.20 7.69
N HIS A 75 9.51 2.51 7.92
CA HIS A 75 8.33 3.35 7.81
C HIS A 75 8.26 4.01 6.43
N GLN A 76 7.04 4.33 5.98
CA GLN A 76 6.80 5.17 4.81
C GLN A 76 7.57 4.69 3.58
N LEU A 77 7.45 3.40 3.28
CA LEU A 77 8.22 2.71 2.25
C LEU A 77 8.10 3.38 0.88
N ILE A 78 6.95 3.99 0.61
CA ILE A 78 6.57 4.50 -0.73
C ILE A 78 5.99 5.92 -0.70
N GLU A 79 5.84 6.53 0.48
CA GLU A 79 5.24 7.86 0.65
C GLU A 79 5.92 8.95 -0.21
N PRO A 80 7.27 8.98 -0.36
CA PRO A 80 7.91 9.98 -1.21
C PRO A 80 7.51 9.89 -2.70
N LEU A 81 6.97 8.75 -3.13
CA LEU A 81 6.53 8.50 -4.51
C LEU A 81 5.01 8.64 -4.64
N VAL A 82 4.28 8.20 -3.63
CA VAL A 82 2.82 8.11 -3.60
C VAL A 82 2.32 8.63 -2.27
N PRO A 83 2.01 9.93 -2.16
CA PRO A 83 1.26 10.42 -1.01
C PRO A 83 -0.09 9.70 -0.99
N GLU A 84 -0.54 9.28 0.20
CA GLU A 84 -1.80 8.57 0.40
C GLU A 84 -1.86 7.21 -0.31
N SER A 85 -1.20 6.24 0.30
CA SER A 85 -1.18 4.85 -0.15
C SER A 85 -1.68 3.91 0.94
N THR A 86 -2.44 2.88 0.58
CA THR A 86 -2.95 1.88 1.52
C THR A 86 -3.04 0.48 0.90
N ASN A 87 -3.43 -0.49 1.73
CA ASN A 87 -3.81 -1.86 1.36
C ASN A 87 -2.71 -2.55 0.52
N PRO A 88 -1.50 -2.71 1.08
CA PRO A 88 -0.39 -3.28 0.33
C PRO A 88 -0.60 -4.77 0.07
N ALA A 89 -0.27 -5.22 -1.15
CA ALA A 89 -0.06 -6.63 -1.47
C ALA A 89 1.33 -6.84 -2.05
N VAL A 90 1.91 -8.01 -1.78
CA VAL A 90 3.27 -8.33 -2.19
C VAL A 90 3.36 -9.69 -2.84
N VAL A 91 4.21 -9.79 -3.86
CA VAL A 91 4.68 -11.07 -4.41
C VAL A 91 6.19 -11.01 -4.60
N LEU A 92 6.87 -12.11 -4.26
CA LEU A 92 8.31 -12.25 -4.45
C LEU A 92 8.58 -13.01 -5.76
N LEU A 93 9.37 -12.40 -6.65
CA LEU A 93 9.79 -13.03 -7.90
C LEU A 93 10.99 -13.96 -7.66
N PRO A 94 11.23 -14.96 -8.54
CA PRO A 94 12.36 -15.88 -8.40
C PRO A 94 13.75 -15.22 -8.34
N ASN A 95 13.89 -14.04 -8.95
CA ASN A 95 15.12 -13.26 -8.92
C ASN A 95 15.28 -12.41 -7.63
N GLY A 96 14.40 -12.58 -6.65
CA GLY A 96 14.41 -11.83 -5.38
C GLY A 96 13.76 -10.45 -5.44
N THR A 97 13.27 -10.02 -6.61
CA THR A 97 12.52 -8.77 -6.76
C THR A 97 11.19 -8.86 -6.01
N VAL A 98 10.85 -7.84 -5.23
CA VAL A 98 9.52 -7.67 -4.65
C VAL A 98 8.70 -6.80 -5.59
N LEU A 99 7.52 -7.30 -5.96
CA LEU A 99 6.45 -6.46 -6.47
C LEU A 99 5.50 -6.12 -5.32
N LEU A 100 5.18 -4.84 -5.19
CA LEU A 100 4.32 -4.28 -4.17
C LEU A 100 3.16 -3.55 -4.86
N ALA A 101 1.96 -4.08 -4.76
CA ALA A 101 0.74 -3.37 -5.12
C ALA A 101 0.28 -2.49 -3.97
N TYR A 102 -0.36 -1.38 -4.31
CA TYR A 102 -0.95 -0.45 -3.34
C TYR A 102 -2.16 0.24 -3.95
N LYS A 103 -3.10 0.62 -3.10
CA LYS A 103 -4.21 1.51 -3.44
C LYS A 103 -3.80 2.97 -3.24
N THR A 104 -4.25 3.86 -4.12
CA THR A 104 -4.07 5.31 -4.03
C THR A 104 -5.26 6.07 -4.64
N TRP A 105 -5.24 7.41 -4.54
CA TRP A 105 -6.25 8.33 -5.03
C TRP A 105 -5.61 9.33 -5.99
N PRO A 106 -5.67 9.08 -7.31
CA PRO A 106 -5.20 10.05 -8.29
C PRO A 106 -5.96 11.39 -8.15
N GLY A 107 -5.29 12.50 -8.46
CA GLY A 107 -5.94 13.81 -8.46
C GLY A 107 -7.09 13.91 -9.48
N ALA A 108 -8.03 14.83 -9.26
CA ALA A 108 -9.26 14.94 -10.06
C ALA A 108 -9.02 15.06 -11.58
N ASP A 109 -8.00 15.80 -11.99
CA ASP A 109 -7.63 15.93 -13.41
C ASP A 109 -7.22 14.58 -14.00
N ARG A 110 -6.43 13.80 -13.26
CA ARG A 110 -5.99 12.47 -13.66
C ARG A 110 -7.16 11.48 -13.65
N CYS A 111 -8.08 11.57 -12.70
CA CYS A 111 -9.29 10.74 -12.70
C CYS A 111 -10.20 11.04 -13.90
N ARG A 112 -10.32 12.31 -14.32
CA ARG A 112 -11.10 12.69 -15.51
C ARG A 112 -10.49 12.11 -16.78
N GLU A 113 -9.17 12.14 -16.89
CA GLU A 113 -8.45 11.53 -18.01
C GLU A 113 -8.63 10.00 -18.04
N LEU A 114 -8.52 9.33 -16.89
CA LEU A 114 -8.51 7.87 -16.82
C LEU A 114 -9.89 7.23 -17.00
N ILE A 115 -10.92 7.79 -16.34
CA ILE A 115 -12.25 7.16 -16.29
C ILE A 115 -13.41 8.17 -16.45
N GLY A 116 -13.14 9.42 -16.80
CA GLY A 116 -14.20 10.44 -16.97
C GLY A 116 -14.90 10.89 -15.68
N SER A 117 -14.30 10.64 -14.51
CA SER A 117 -14.83 11.00 -13.19
C SER A 117 -13.95 12.03 -12.49
N THR A 118 -14.50 12.86 -11.61
CA THR A 118 -13.68 13.75 -10.75
C THR A 118 -13.02 13.02 -9.59
N GLU A 119 -13.50 11.81 -9.29
CA GLU A 119 -13.00 10.97 -8.21
C GLU A 119 -12.79 9.55 -8.72
N CYS A 120 -11.66 8.96 -8.34
CA CYS A 120 -11.30 7.60 -8.66
C CYS A 120 -10.31 7.06 -7.63
N LYS A 121 -10.30 5.74 -7.50
CA LYS A 121 -9.28 4.97 -6.79
C LYS A 121 -8.45 4.25 -7.84
N ALA A 122 -7.20 3.97 -7.52
CA ALA A 122 -6.31 3.26 -8.42
C ALA A 122 -5.40 2.29 -7.69
N ILE A 123 -5.03 1.23 -8.39
CA ILE A 123 -4.06 0.24 -7.94
C ILE A 123 -2.76 0.46 -8.70
N GLY A 124 -1.74 0.94 -7.99
CA GLY A 124 -0.40 1.05 -8.54
C GLY A 124 0.45 -0.16 -8.18
N LEU A 125 1.58 -0.29 -8.87
CA LEU A 125 2.62 -1.26 -8.57
C LEU A 125 3.96 -0.57 -8.42
N LEU A 126 4.75 -1.10 -7.49
CA LEU A 126 6.12 -0.73 -7.24
C LEU A 126 6.99 -1.98 -7.28
N SER A 127 8.22 -1.83 -7.73
CA SER A 127 9.23 -2.89 -7.76
C SER A 127 10.45 -2.49 -6.96
N SER A 128 11.01 -3.46 -6.25
CA SER A 128 12.28 -3.31 -5.54
C SER A 128 13.51 -3.66 -6.40
N HIS A 129 13.30 -3.95 -7.69
CA HIS A 129 14.37 -4.33 -8.61
C HIS A 129 15.42 -3.22 -8.76
N PRO A 130 16.72 -3.58 -8.91
CA PRO A 130 17.34 -4.90 -8.79
C PRO A 130 17.71 -5.28 -7.34
N HIS A 131 17.33 -4.48 -6.35
CA HIS A 131 17.91 -4.50 -5.01
C HIS A 131 17.20 -5.42 -4.00
N GLY A 132 16.13 -6.12 -4.40
CA GLY A 132 15.40 -7.07 -3.55
C GLY A 132 14.59 -6.43 -2.43
N TRP A 133 14.02 -7.22 -1.52
CA TRP A 133 13.07 -6.72 -0.51
C TRP A 133 13.63 -5.65 0.45
N ASN A 134 14.95 -5.62 0.64
CA ASN A 134 15.63 -4.62 1.47
C ASN A 134 16.10 -3.39 0.68
N ALA A 135 15.64 -3.21 -0.56
CA ALA A 135 15.95 -2.07 -1.40
C ALA A 135 15.72 -0.74 -0.67
N SER A 136 16.66 0.21 -0.79
CA SER A 136 16.50 1.56 -0.26
C SER A 136 15.41 2.35 -0.98
N SER A 137 15.06 1.96 -2.20
CA SER A 137 14.09 2.62 -3.06
C SER A 137 13.25 1.61 -3.83
N TYR A 138 12.04 2.02 -4.18
CA TYR A 138 11.16 1.31 -5.10
C TYR A 138 10.94 2.17 -6.35
N SER A 139 10.53 1.53 -7.46
CA SER A 139 10.21 2.21 -8.72
C SER A 139 8.85 1.77 -9.25
N HIS A 140 8.08 2.68 -9.85
CA HIS A 140 6.76 2.37 -10.42
C HIS A 140 6.80 1.31 -11.53
N ARG A 141 5.75 0.48 -11.57
CA ARG A 141 5.49 -0.54 -12.59
C ARG A 141 4.01 -0.48 -13.03
N PRO A 142 3.69 -0.64 -14.33
CA PRO A 142 4.59 -0.48 -15.48
C PRO A 142 5.32 0.87 -15.43
N SER A 143 6.41 1.03 -16.19
CA SER A 143 7.06 2.34 -16.31
C SER A 143 6.09 3.41 -16.81
N GLY A 144 6.08 4.58 -16.16
CA GLY A 144 5.17 5.70 -16.45
C GLY A 144 4.00 5.80 -15.46
N ASP A 145 2.95 6.52 -15.84
CA ASP A 145 1.82 6.88 -14.96
C ASP A 145 0.68 5.85 -14.97
N ARG A 146 1.02 4.56 -15.19
CA ARG A 146 0.02 3.51 -15.44
C ARG A 146 -0.31 2.76 -14.16
N PHE A 147 -1.59 2.79 -13.83
CA PHE A 147 -2.18 1.94 -12.80
C PHE A 147 -2.55 0.58 -13.41
N VAL A 148 -2.53 -0.47 -12.59
CA VAL A 148 -3.03 -1.80 -12.95
C VAL A 148 -4.54 -1.77 -13.14
N ALA A 149 -5.24 -1.09 -12.23
CA ALA A 149 -6.68 -0.93 -12.23
C ALA A 149 -7.05 0.49 -11.79
N VAL A 150 -8.10 1.05 -12.39
CA VAL A 150 -8.67 2.35 -12.02
C VAL A 150 -10.18 2.20 -12.07
N SER A 151 -10.87 2.63 -11.02
CA SER A 151 -12.32 2.63 -10.94
C SER A 151 -12.78 3.72 -9.98
N ARG A 152 -14.08 4.00 -9.91
CA ARG A 152 -14.66 4.81 -8.84
C ARG A 152 -14.43 4.15 -7.48
N ASP A 153 -14.59 2.82 -7.47
CA ASP A 153 -14.26 1.99 -6.31
C ASP A 153 -13.39 0.80 -6.72
N VAL A 154 -12.11 0.84 -6.34
CA VAL A 154 -11.18 -0.29 -6.46
C VAL A 154 -10.25 -0.35 -5.25
N GLU A 155 -10.17 -1.50 -4.60
CA GLU A 155 -9.50 -1.68 -3.31
C GLU A 155 -8.87 -3.08 -3.15
N ASP A 156 -8.14 -3.25 -2.04
CA ASP A 156 -7.69 -4.53 -1.52
C ASP A 156 -6.98 -5.46 -2.52
N PRO A 157 -5.88 -5.02 -3.16
CA PRO A 157 -5.10 -5.91 -3.99
C PRO A 157 -4.62 -7.09 -3.15
N SER A 158 -4.73 -8.28 -3.72
CA SER A 158 -4.16 -9.54 -3.21
C SER A 158 -3.40 -10.22 -4.33
N MET A 159 -2.12 -10.49 -4.14
CA MET A 159 -1.26 -11.00 -5.19
C MET A 159 -0.78 -12.42 -4.91
N TYR A 160 -0.68 -13.23 -5.96
CA TYR A 160 -0.03 -14.54 -5.91
C TYR A 160 0.65 -14.85 -7.24
N ARG A 161 1.57 -15.80 -7.21
CA ARG A 161 2.21 -16.35 -8.41
C ARG A 161 1.71 -17.76 -8.63
N ASP A 162 1.16 -18.03 -9.81
CA ASP A 162 0.75 -19.37 -10.20
C ASP A 162 2.00 -20.24 -10.37
N PRO A 163 2.15 -21.34 -9.60
CA PRO A 163 3.30 -22.23 -9.73
C PRO A 163 3.39 -22.94 -11.08
N GLN A 164 2.27 -23.13 -11.79
CA GLN A 164 2.24 -23.86 -13.05
C GLN A 164 2.66 -22.98 -14.23
N SER A 165 2.02 -21.83 -14.41
CA SER A 165 2.33 -20.92 -15.52
C SER A 165 3.46 -19.94 -15.19
N GLY A 166 3.74 -19.72 -13.91
CA GLY A 166 4.63 -18.64 -13.45
C GLY A 166 4.02 -17.24 -13.52
N ALA A 167 2.77 -17.13 -14.00
CA ALA A 167 2.04 -15.87 -14.10
C ALA A 167 1.75 -15.28 -12.72
N ILE A 168 1.63 -13.96 -12.68
CA ILE A 168 1.31 -13.21 -11.47
C ILE A 168 -0.14 -12.79 -11.56
N HIS A 169 -0.92 -13.14 -10.56
CA HIS A 169 -2.32 -12.80 -10.46
C HIS A 169 -2.52 -11.78 -9.34
N MET A 170 -3.48 -10.90 -9.55
CA MET A 170 -3.94 -9.92 -8.58
C MET A 170 -5.47 -9.99 -8.52
N LEU A 171 -5.99 -10.19 -7.32
CA LEU A 171 -7.42 -10.11 -7.03
C LEU A 171 -7.71 -8.74 -6.41
N LEU A 172 -8.86 -8.17 -6.74
CA LEU A 172 -9.24 -6.81 -6.39
C LEU A 172 -10.70 -6.75 -5.96
N HIS A 173 -10.99 -5.89 -4.98
CA HIS A 173 -12.36 -5.41 -4.76
C HIS A 173 -12.64 -4.32 -5.80
N VAL A 174 -13.71 -4.44 -6.58
CA VAL A 174 -14.17 -3.42 -7.52
C VAL A 174 -15.64 -3.12 -7.21
N GLU A 175 -16.12 -1.92 -7.50
CA GLU A 175 -17.52 -1.51 -7.26
C GLU A 175 -18.53 -2.62 -7.60
N GLY A 176 -19.20 -3.16 -6.58
CA GLY A 176 -20.25 -4.18 -6.70
C GLY A 176 -19.78 -5.61 -7.00
N ALA A 177 -18.48 -5.86 -7.20
CA ALA A 177 -17.98 -7.14 -7.70
C ALA A 177 -16.49 -7.43 -7.42
N GLY A 178 -16.07 -8.67 -7.70
CA GLY A 178 -14.65 -9.05 -7.67
C GLY A 178 -14.04 -8.68 -9.01
N GLY A 179 -12.84 -8.12 -9.01
CA GLY A 179 -12.04 -7.90 -10.22
C GLY A 179 -10.75 -8.71 -10.18
N SER A 180 -10.20 -8.99 -11.36
CA SER A 180 -8.89 -9.62 -11.48
C SER A 180 -7.97 -8.82 -12.40
N ALA A 181 -6.68 -8.88 -12.11
CA ALA A 181 -5.65 -8.54 -13.06
C ALA A 181 -4.62 -9.67 -13.11
N HIS A 182 -3.99 -9.85 -14.26
CA HIS A 182 -2.89 -10.80 -14.38
C HIS A 182 -1.77 -10.26 -15.24
N SER A 183 -0.57 -10.76 -14.98
CA SER A 183 0.65 -10.49 -15.70
C SER A 183 1.31 -11.81 -16.04
N SER A 184 1.62 -12.02 -17.32
CA SER A 184 2.33 -13.21 -17.80
C SER A 184 3.85 -13.02 -17.83
N ASP A 185 4.36 -11.87 -17.40
CA ASP A 185 5.77 -11.51 -17.37
C ASP A 185 6.27 -11.21 -15.94
N ASP A 186 7.33 -10.42 -15.80
CA ASP A 186 7.90 -9.98 -14.52
C ASP A 186 7.12 -8.82 -13.86
N GLY A 187 5.81 -8.75 -14.12
CA GLY A 187 4.93 -7.68 -13.63
C GLY A 187 5.09 -6.38 -14.40
N SER A 188 5.63 -6.41 -15.61
CA SER A 188 5.79 -5.22 -16.48
C SER A 188 4.52 -4.90 -17.26
N THR A 189 3.76 -5.94 -17.64
CA THR A 189 2.49 -5.81 -18.35
C THR A 189 1.38 -6.45 -17.56
N TRP A 190 0.22 -5.79 -17.53
CA TRP A 190 -0.95 -6.23 -16.77
C TRP A 190 -2.19 -6.16 -17.65
N GLN A 191 -3.02 -7.18 -17.56
CA GLN A 191 -4.36 -7.22 -18.14
C GLN A 191 -5.36 -7.21 -17.00
N PHE A 192 -6.05 -6.09 -16.81
CA PHE A 192 -7.16 -5.98 -15.87
C PHE A 192 -8.47 -6.35 -16.55
N ARG A 193 -9.29 -7.12 -15.83
CA ARG A 193 -10.62 -7.55 -16.25
C ARG A 193 -11.59 -7.31 -15.09
N ASP A 194 -12.47 -6.35 -15.28
CA ASP A 194 -13.54 -5.98 -14.34
C ASP A 194 -14.72 -6.97 -14.35
N THR A 195 -14.90 -7.69 -15.46
CA THR A 195 -15.94 -8.71 -15.64
C THR A 195 -15.52 -10.12 -15.21
N ASP A 196 -14.23 -10.35 -14.96
CA ASP A 196 -13.71 -11.64 -14.54
C ASP A 196 -13.75 -11.73 -13.01
N HIS A 197 -14.93 -12.08 -12.50
CA HIS A 197 -15.21 -12.15 -11.08
C HIS A 197 -14.37 -13.22 -10.41
N SER A 198 -13.38 -12.79 -9.63
CA SER A 198 -12.47 -13.67 -8.90
C SER A 198 -13.16 -14.46 -7.78
N TYR A 199 -14.32 -13.97 -7.32
CA TYR A 199 -15.19 -14.60 -6.35
C TYR A 199 -16.60 -14.01 -6.46
N GLU A 200 -17.63 -14.83 -6.24
CA GLU A 200 -19.01 -14.36 -6.19
C GLU A 200 -19.23 -13.49 -4.94
N TYR A 201 -19.85 -12.31 -5.11
CA TYR A 201 -20.14 -11.38 -4.01
C TYR A 201 -21.30 -11.72 -3.05
N PRO A 202 -22.32 -12.53 -3.39
CA PRO A 202 -23.39 -12.79 -2.45
C PRO A 202 -22.93 -13.81 -1.40
N VAL A 203 -22.10 -13.36 -0.45
CA VAL A 203 -22.11 -13.95 0.88
C VAL A 203 -23.46 -13.57 1.47
N ARG A 204 -24.46 -14.42 1.27
CA ARG A 204 -25.70 -14.33 2.06
C ARG A 204 -25.31 -14.63 3.50
N LEU A 205 -25.08 -13.58 4.28
CA LEU A 205 -25.16 -13.69 5.73
C LEU A 205 -26.59 -14.12 6.03
N SER A 206 -26.77 -15.43 6.25
CA SER A 206 -28.01 -15.92 6.84
C SER A 206 -28.17 -15.18 8.17
N GLY A 207 -29.38 -14.71 8.50
CA GLY A 207 -29.65 -13.97 9.74
C GLY A 207 -29.32 -14.74 11.03
N SER A 208 -28.81 -15.97 10.94
CA SER A 208 -28.33 -16.80 12.05
C SER A 208 -26.80 -16.78 12.26
N GLY A 209 -26.01 -16.10 11.39
CA GLY A 209 -24.54 -16.13 11.50
C GLY A 209 -23.93 -17.50 11.17
N GLU A 210 -24.69 -18.41 10.56
CA GLU A 210 -24.18 -19.70 10.10
C GLU A 210 -23.65 -19.58 8.68
N TRP A 211 -22.41 -20.06 8.51
CA TRP A 211 -21.80 -20.29 7.21
C TRP A 211 -22.61 -21.33 6.45
N LEU A 212 -23.28 -20.91 5.37
CA LEU A 212 -23.84 -21.85 4.42
C LEU A 212 -22.72 -22.31 3.48
N PRO A 213 -22.63 -23.63 3.19
CA PRO A 213 -21.70 -24.10 2.16
C PRO A 213 -22.04 -23.46 0.81
N PRO A 214 -21.05 -23.27 -0.07
CA PRO A 214 -21.29 -22.74 -1.41
C PRO A 214 -22.32 -23.61 -2.15
N PRO A 215 -23.15 -23.02 -3.02
CA PRO A 215 -24.10 -23.77 -3.82
C PRO A 215 -23.38 -24.86 -4.61
N GLN A 216 -23.88 -26.09 -4.55
CA GLN A 216 -23.34 -27.17 -5.37
C GLN A 216 -23.71 -26.91 -6.84
N PRO A 217 -22.81 -27.17 -7.80
CA PRO A 217 -23.14 -27.05 -9.20
C PRO A 217 -24.33 -27.97 -9.53
N ALA A 218 -25.28 -27.45 -10.31
CA ALA A 218 -26.37 -28.28 -10.83
C ALA A 218 -25.76 -29.38 -11.72
N GLY A 219 -26.02 -30.63 -11.36
CA GLY A 219 -25.64 -31.81 -12.14
C GLY A 219 -26.45 -31.97 -13.42
#